data_AF-A0A7C1F363-F1
#
_entry.id   AF-A0A7C1F363-F1
#
_cell.length_a   1.000
_cell.length_b   1.000
_cell.length_c   1.000
_cell.angle_alpha   90.00
_cell.angle_beta   90.00
_cell.angle_gamma   90.00
#
_symmetry.space_group_name_H-M   'P 1'
#
loop_
_entity.id
_entity.type
_entity.pdbx_description
1 polymer ?
#
loop_
_entity_poly.entity_id
_entity_poly.type
_entity_poly.pdbx_seq_one_letter_code
_entity_poly.pdbx_strand_id
1 'polypeptide(L)'
;MTAKLRPTRRQGAANGGLCPYCGALAGGDSKVCPTCGSDREPNRTVYDPLSQAWQVGRGLRRLPKPGEPMGGFVRCALFITGLFLLLPSFFGLVLGVTSWLTGASLPSPGGFVVGTLGTVVGVSVCWRAVRR
;
A
#
# COMPACT_ATOMS: atom_id res chain seq x y z
N MET A 1 5.49 -5.11 -32.29
CA MET A 1 6.60 -6.02 -31.97
C MET A 1 7.85 -5.18 -31.72
N THR A 2 8.16 -4.85 -30.47
CA THR A 2 9.31 -4.00 -30.12
C THR A 2 10.45 -4.86 -29.60
N ALA A 3 11.53 -4.95 -30.37
CA ALA A 3 12.72 -5.70 -30.01
C ALA A 3 13.45 -4.99 -28.87
N LYS A 4 13.56 -5.67 -27.73
CA LYS A 4 14.24 -5.20 -26.51
C LYS A 4 15.74 -5.39 -26.69
N LEU A 5 16.44 -4.33 -27.11
CA LEU A 5 17.90 -4.33 -27.20
C LEU A 5 18.49 -4.44 -25.79
N ARG A 6 19.14 -5.58 -25.48
CA ARG A 6 19.98 -5.72 -24.28
C ARG A 6 21.29 -4.97 -24.53
N PRO A 7 21.69 -4.03 -23.66
CA PRO A 7 23.04 -3.49 -23.72
C PRO A 7 24.01 -4.62 -23.37
N THR A 8 24.87 -4.98 -24.31
CA THR A 8 26.02 -5.86 -24.09
C THR A 8 26.99 -5.14 -23.16
N ARG A 9 26.94 -5.54 -21.88
CA ARG A 9 27.90 -5.15 -20.86
C ARG A 9 29.26 -5.69 -21.29
N ARG A 10 30.07 -4.85 -21.95
CA ARG A 10 31.49 -5.13 -22.21
C ARG A 10 32.18 -5.30 -20.86
N GLN A 11 32.34 -6.54 -20.44
CA GLN A 11 33.27 -6.91 -19.39
C GLN A 11 34.68 -6.77 -19.99
N GLY A 12 35.47 -5.89 -19.40
CA GLY A 12 36.84 -5.60 -19.81
C GLY A 12 37.71 -6.83 -19.66
N ALA A 13 38.18 -7.31 -20.81
CA ALA A 13 39.34 -8.17 -20.88
C ALA A 13 40.59 -7.32 -20.59
N ALA A 14 41.45 -7.86 -19.74
CA ALA A 14 42.76 -7.36 -19.37
C ALA A 14 43.57 -6.86 -20.58
N ASN A 15 43.71 -5.54 -20.69
CA ASN A 15 44.77 -4.81 -21.40
C ASN A 15 44.64 -3.36 -20.96
N GLY A 16 45.71 -2.79 -20.39
CA GLY A 16 45.74 -1.49 -19.69
C GLY A 16 44.75 -0.46 -20.19
N GLY A 17 43.59 -0.35 -19.51
CA GLY A 17 42.53 0.57 -19.90
C GLY A 17 42.95 2.02 -19.65
N LEU A 18 42.50 2.95 -20.48
CA LEU A 18 42.70 4.37 -20.20
C LEU A 18 41.93 4.76 -18.93
N CYS A 19 42.49 5.67 -18.14
CA CYS A 19 41.76 6.25 -17.02
C CYS A 19 40.48 6.94 -17.55
N PRO A 20 39.28 6.64 -17.02
CA PRO A 20 38.05 7.27 -17.49
C PRO A 20 37.98 8.76 -17.15
N TYR A 21 38.81 9.23 -16.20
CA TYR A 21 38.80 10.63 -15.74
C TYR A 21 39.80 11.52 -16.47
N CYS A 22 41.02 11.01 -16.77
CA CYS A 22 42.08 11.83 -17.36
C CYS A 22 42.58 11.31 -18.72
N GLY A 23 42.14 10.13 -19.18
CA GLY A 23 42.59 9.54 -20.43
C GLY A 23 44.02 8.98 -20.41
N ALA A 24 44.74 9.01 -19.28
CA ALA A 24 46.08 8.44 -19.21
C ALA A 24 46.06 6.90 -19.24
N LEU A 25 47.02 6.30 -19.95
CA LEU A 25 47.20 4.84 -20.03
C LEU A 25 47.50 4.26 -18.64
N ALA A 26 46.68 3.32 -18.18
CA ALA A 26 46.94 2.55 -16.97
C ALA A 26 48.01 1.49 -17.25
N GLY A 27 49.26 1.75 -16.90
CA GLY A 27 50.23 0.68 -16.70
C GLY A 27 49.88 -0.10 -15.42
N GLY A 28 49.18 -1.22 -15.53
CA GLY A 28 49.00 -2.20 -14.44
C GLY A 28 47.71 -2.10 -13.62
N ASP A 29 47.50 -3.09 -12.74
CA ASP A 29 46.33 -3.30 -11.86
C ASP A 29 46.25 -2.32 -10.67
N SER A 30 46.87 -1.15 -10.80
CA SER A 30 46.85 -0.13 -9.75
C SER A 30 45.45 0.46 -9.62
N LYS A 31 44.89 0.37 -8.40
CA LYS A 31 43.57 0.91 -8.06
C LYS A 31 43.48 2.42 -8.22
N VAL A 32 44.59 3.14 -8.12
CA VAL A 32 44.67 4.60 -8.21
C VAL A 32 45.46 4.99 -9.45
N CYS A 33 44.94 5.91 -10.25
CA CYS A 33 45.65 6.43 -11.41
C CYS A 33 46.87 7.25 -10.96
N PRO A 34 48.10 6.95 -11.40
CA PRO A 34 49.29 7.69 -11.00
C PRO A 34 49.32 9.13 -11.56
N THR A 35 48.58 9.41 -12.63
CA THR A 35 48.57 10.72 -13.29
C THR A 35 47.61 11.71 -12.64
N CYS A 36 46.42 11.28 -12.21
CA CYS A 36 45.39 12.17 -11.65
C CYS A 36 44.93 11.81 -10.24
N GLY A 37 45.39 10.69 -9.68
CA GLY A 37 45.01 10.24 -8.33
C GLY A 37 43.58 9.69 -8.21
N SER A 38 42.82 9.56 -9.30
CA SER A 38 41.46 9.02 -9.24
C SER A 38 41.44 7.49 -9.03
N ASP A 39 40.55 7.01 -8.17
CA ASP A 39 40.24 5.58 -8.02
C ASP A 39 39.63 5.02 -9.31
N ARG A 40 40.22 3.94 -9.82
CA ARG A 40 39.80 3.22 -11.04
C ARG A 40 38.82 2.10 -10.78
N GLU A 41 38.53 1.78 -9.53
CA GLU A 41 37.59 0.73 -9.13
C GLU A 41 36.16 1.12 -9.58
N PRO A 42 35.62 0.54 -10.67
CA PRO A 42 34.36 1.02 -11.28
C PRO A 42 33.14 0.64 -10.45
N ASN A 43 33.31 -0.20 -9.41
CA ASN A 43 32.24 -0.67 -8.55
C ASN A 43 32.23 0.00 -7.16
N ARG A 44 33.06 1.02 -6.94
CA ARG A 44 32.94 1.84 -5.73
C ARG A 44 31.78 2.80 -5.96
N THR A 45 30.62 2.48 -5.38
CA THR A 45 29.52 3.43 -5.29
C THR A 45 30.00 4.64 -4.49
N VAL A 46 30.24 5.75 -5.17
CA VAL A 46 30.53 7.02 -4.50
C VAL A 46 29.27 7.40 -3.75
N TYR A 47 29.31 7.24 -2.43
CA TYR A 47 28.22 7.65 -1.55
C TYR A 47 28.25 9.17 -1.45
N ASP A 48 27.51 9.84 -2.33
CA ASP A 48 27.27 11.27 -2.21
C ASP A 48 25.94 11.49 -1.45
N PRO A 49 25.99 11.99 -0.20
CA PRO A 49 24.79 12.23 0.60
C PRO A 49 23.85 13.25 -0.07
N LEU A 50 24.36 14.16 -0.89
CA LEU A 50 23.56 15.14 -1.63
C LEU A 50 22.73 14.45 -2.72
N SER A 51 23.35 13.51 -3.45
CA SER A 51 22.66 12.72 -4.47
C SER A 51 21.55 11.82 -3.89
N GLN A 52 21.77 11.26 -2.68
CA GLN A 52 20.74 10.49 -1.98
C GLN A 52 19.57 11.36 -1.52
N ALA A 53 19.85 12.52 -0.92
CA ALA A 53 18.82 13.46 -0.51
C ALA A 53 17.93 13.87 -1.69
N TRP A 54 18.52 14.06 -2.87
CA TRP A 54 17.79 14.39 -4.09
C TRP A 54 16.89 13.25 -4.60
N GLN A 55 17.31 11.99 -4.46
CA GLN A 55 16.48 10.84 -4.80
C GLN A 55 15.32 10.63 -3.82
N VAL A 56 15.54 10.86 -2.53
CA VAL A 56 14.49 10.81 -1.49
C VAL A 56 13.40 11.86 -1.77
N GLY A 57 13.79 13.06 -2.21
CA GLY A 57 12.86 14.13 -2.61
C GLY A 57 11.96 13.78 -3.81
N ARG A 58 12.38 12.87 -4.70
CA ARG A 58 11.50 12.36 -5.79
C ARG A 58 10.54 11.27 -5.32
N GLY A 59 10.91 10.49 -4.30
CA GLY A 59 10.03 9.48 -3.69
C GLY A 59 8.78 10.10 -3.09
N LEU A 60 8.91 11.29 -2.48
CA LEU A 60 7.81 12.07 -1.92
C LEU A 60 6.80 12.56 -2.99
N ARG A 61 7.18 12.64 -4.27
CA ARG A 61 6.23 12.98 -5.35
C ARG A 61 5.34 11.82 -5.78
N ARG A 62 5.59 10.60 -5.25
CA ARG A 62 4.70 9.43 -5.41
C ARG A 62 3.79 9.22 -4.20
N LEU A 63 3.75 10.15 -3.26
CA LEU A 63 2.67 10.15 -2.28
C LEU A 63 1.35 10.25 -3.06
N PRO A 64 0.40 9.31 -2.85
CA PRO A 64 -0.89 9.35 -3.51
C PRO A 64 -1.51 10.73 -3.27
N LYS A 65 -2.02 11.37 -4.33
CA LYS A 65 -2.59 12.70 -4.19
C LYS A 65 -3.73 12.63 -3.16
N PRO A 66 -3.78 13.53 -2.17
CA PRO A 66 -4.93 13.63 -1.29
C PRO A 66 -6.16 13.93 -2.16
N GLY A 67 -7.00 12.92 -2.40
CA GLY A 67 -8.17 13.01 -3.29
C GLY A 67 -8.31 11.90 -4.33
N GLU A 68 -7.33 11.02 -4.53
CA GLU A 68 -7.51 9.83 -5.38
C GLU A 68 -8.39 8.76 -4.68
N PRO A 69 -9.20 8.00 -5.44
CA PRO A 69 -10.51 7.51 -5.01
C PRO A 69 -10.43 6.28 -4.08
N MET A 70 -10.03 6.47 -2.83
CA MET A 70 -10.42 5.55 -1.75
C MET A 70 -11.94 5.58 -1.49
N GLY A 71 -12.67 6.52 -2.11
CA GLY A 71 -14.13 6.65 -2.00
C GLY A 71 -14.91 5.42 -2.46
N GLY A 72 -14.37 4.58 -3.34
CA GLY A 72 -15.02 3.33 -3.74
C GLY A 72 -15.15 2.35 -2.57
N PHE A 73 -14.04 2.13 -1.85
CA PHE A 73 -14.03 1.23 -0.70
C PHE A 73 -14.87 1.78 0.46
N VAL A 74 -14.79 3.09 0.74
CA VAL A 74 -15.58 3.71 1.81
C VAL A 74 -17.07 3.69 1.50
N ARG A 75 -17.49 3.97 0.26
CA ARG A 75 -18.90 3.85 -0.15
C ARG A 75 -19.39 2.41 -0.07
N CYS A 76 -18.58 1.45 -0.51
CA CYS A 76 -18.93 0.03 -0.44
C CYS A 76 -19.04 -0.44 1.01
N ALA A 77 -18.09 -0.04 1.87
CA ALA A 77 -18.12 -0.33 3.29
C ALA A 77 -19.36 0.27 3.96
N LEU A 78 -19.68 1.54 3.72
CA LEU A 78 -20.89 2.18 4.25
C LEU A 78 -22.18 1.46 3.80
N PHE A 79 -22.24 1.03 2.53
CA PHE A 79 -23.38 0.31 1.99
C PHE A 79 -23.56 -1.06 2.64
N ILE A 80 -22.47 -1.83 2.76
CA ILE A 80 -22.49 -3.15 3.40
C ILE A 80 -22.89 -3.02 4.88
N THR A 81 -22.32 -2.04 5.58
CA THR A 81 -22.62 -1.82 7.00
C THR A 81 -24.07 -1.39 7.20
N GLY A 82 -24.60 -0.53 6.32
CA GLY A 82 -26.01 -0.12 6.32
C GLY A 82 -26.96 -1.29 6.07
N LEU A 83 -26.66 -2.14 5.08
CA LEU A 83 -27.45 -3.34 4.80
C LEU A 83 -27.50 -4.28 6.00
N PHE A 84 -26.37 -4.46 6.68
CA PHE A 84 -26.25 -5.32 7.87
C PHE A 84 -27.08 -4.83 9.06
N LEU A 85 -27.32 -3.52 9.17
CA LEU A 85 -28.19 -2.94 10.20
C LEU A 85 -29.67 -2.96 9.80
N LEU A 86 -29.97 -2.78 8.52
CA LEU A 86 -31.34 -2.80 8.00
C LEU A 86 -31.98 -4.18 8.02
N LEU A 87 -31.21 -5.23 7.70
CA LEU A 87 -31.68 -6.61 7.63
C LEU A 87 -32.32 -7.10 8.95
N PRO A 88 -31.65 -7.02 10.12
CA PRO A 88 -32.24 -7.44 11.39
C PRO A 88 -33.49 -6.65 11.77
N SER A 89 -33.49 -5.33 11.50
CA SER A 89 -34.67 -4.48 11.75
C SER A 89 -35.86 -4.90 10.89
N PHE A 90 -35.62 -5.19 9.61
CA PHE A 90 -36.65 -5.65 8.70
C PHE A 90 -37.19 -7.02 9.11
N PHE A 91 -36.32 -7.97 9.44
CA PHE A 91 -36.72 -9.29 9.94
C PHE A 91 -37.53 -9.20 11.24
N GLY A 92 -37.12 -8.36 12.19
CA GLY A 92 -37.88 -8.14 13.42
C GLY A 92 -39.27 -7.57 13.17
N LEU A 93 -39.38 -6.62 12.24
CA LEU A 93 -40.68 -6.05 11.83
C LEU A 93 -41.58 -7.10 11.19
N VAL A 94 -41.05 -7.89 10.25
CA VAL A 94 -41.80 -8.97 9.60
C VAL A 94 -42.30 -9.98 10.62
N LEU A 95 -41.45 -10.44 11.54
CA LEU A 95 -41.84 -11.38 12.60
C LEU A 95 -42.86 -10.79 13.57
N GLY A 96 -42.76 -9.51 13.90
CA GLY A 96 -43.74 -8.82 14.74
C GLY A 96 -45.12 -8.74 14.06
N VAL A 97 -45.15 -8.37 12.78
CA VAL A 97 -46.39 -8.29 11.99
C VAL A 97 -47.02 -9.68 11.81
N THR A 98 -46.23 -10.70 11.50
CA THR A 98 -46.76 -12.07 11.35
C THR A 98 -47.26 -12.63 12.68
N SER A 99 -46.60 -12.35 13.80
CA SER A 99 -47.08 -12.73 15.13
C SER A 99 -48.38 -12.00 15.51
N TRP A 100 -48.52 -10.74 15.11
CA TRP A 100 -49.75 -9.98 15.34
C TRP A 100 -50.92 -10.53 14.53
N LEU A 101 -50.69 -10.83 13.24
CA LEU A 101 -51.71 -11.38 12.33
C LEU A 101 -52.15 -12.80 12.70
N THR A 102 -51.25 -13.62 13.24
CA THR A 102 -51.57 -15.00 13.64
C THR A 102 -52.34 -15.07 14.95
N GLY A 103 -52.62 -13.94 15.62
CA GLY A 103 -53.39 -13.93 16.87
C GLY A 103 -52.70 -14.68 18.01
N ALA A 104 -51.39 -14.93 17.90
CA ALA A 104 -50.60 -15.56 18.93
C ALA A 104 -50.41 -14.59 20.11
N SER A 105 -51.44 -14.51 20.95
CA SER A 105 -51.48 -13.67 22.15
C SER A 105 -50.59 -14.27 23.25
N LEU A 106 -49.26 -14.17 23.11
CA LEU A 106 -48.31 -14.16 24.23
C LEU A 106 -46.90 -13.90 23.67
N PRO A 107 -46.49 -12.63 23.54
CA PRO A 107 -45.09 -12.33 23.30
C PRO A 107 -44.32 -12.73 24.55
N SER A 108 -43.57 -13.83 24.46
CA SER A 108 -42.65 -14.18 25.55
C SER A 108 -41.62 -13.05 25.69
N PRO A 109 -41.33 -12.57 26.92
CA PRO A 109 -40.41 -11.45 27.15
C PRO A 109 -38.99 -11.69 26.61
N GLY A 110 -38.65 -12.95 26.31
CA GLY A 110 -37.36 -13.32 25.71
C GLY A 110 -37.12 -12.73 24.32
N GLY A 111 -38.16 -12.50 23.52
CA GLY A 111 -38.00 -11.98 22.15
C GLY A 111 -37.43 -10.56 22.10
N PHE A 112 -37.86 -9.69 23.02
CA PHE A 112 -37.39 -8.31 23.11
C PHE A 112 -35.94 -8.22 23.61
N VAL A 113 -35.52 -9.12 24.50
CA VAL A 113 -34.15 -9.15 25.05
C VAL A 113 -33.15 -9.54 23.96
N VAL A 114 -33.48 -10.53 23.12
CA VAL A 114 -32.58 -10.95 22.04
C VAL A 114 -32.46 -9.87 20.96
N GLY A 115 -33.56 -9.19 20.62
CA GLY A 115 -33.53 -8.08 19.67
C GLY A 115 -32.69 -6.89 20.15
N THR A 116 -32.87 -6.48 21.40
CA THR A 116 -32.11 -5.37 21.99
C THR A 116 -30.62 -5.70 22.13
N LEU A 117 -30.26 -6.89 22.59
CA LEU A 117 -28.86 -7.34 22.64
C LEU A 117 -28.20 -7.34 21.27
N GLY A 118 -28.91 -7.78 20.23
CA GLY A 118 -28.43 -7.74 18.85
C GLY A 118 -28.09 -6.33 18.37
N THR A 119 -28.97 -5.36 18.66
CA THR A 119 -28.72 -3.95 18.29
C THR A 119 -27.54 -3.34 19.05
N VAL A 120 -27.38 -3.63 20.36
CA VAL A 120 -26.30 -3.09 21.18
C VAL A 120 -24.94 -3.64 20.74
N VAL A 121 -24.85 -4.94 20.45
CA VAL A 121 -23.62 -5.56 19.93
C VAL A 121 -23.28 -5.01 18.55
N GLY A 122 -24.27 -4.88 17.66
CA GLY A 122 -24.09 -4.31 16.32
C GLY A 122 -23.56 -2.87 16.36
N VAL A 123 -24.16 -2.00 17.18
CA VAL A 123 -23.71 -0.61 17.37
C VAL A 123 -22.31 -0.55 17.97
N SER A 124 -22.00 -1.40 18.95
CA SER A 124 -20.67 -1.45 19.60
C SER A 124 -19.56 -1.84 18.63
N VAL A 125 -19.78 -2.86 17.80
CA VAL A 125 -18.80 -3.28 16.77
C VAL A 125 -18.61 -2.20 15.72
N CYS A 126 -19.70 -1.57 15.27
CA CYS A 126 -19.65 -0.48 14.28
C CYS A 126 -18.88 0.73 14.83
N TRP A 127 -19.12 1.11 16.09
CA TRP A 127 -18.40 2.19 16.76
C TRP A 127 -16.89 1.92 16.89
N ARG A 128 -16.52 0.66 17.15
CA ARG A 128 -15.12 0.25 17.28
C ARG A 128 -14.38 0.26 15.94
N ALA A 129 -15.08 -0.05 14.84
CA ALA A 129 -14.52 -0.01 13.49
C ALA A 129 -14.29 1.44 13.01
N VAL A 130 -15.16 2.38 13.38
CA VAL A 130 -15.02 3.81 13.01
C VAL A 130 -13.89 4.52 13.78
N ARG A 131 -13.55 4.05 14.99
CA ARG A 131 -12.47 4.62 15.81
C ARG A 131 -11.07 4.12 15.49
N ARG A 132 -10.91 3.13 14.61
CA ARG A 132 -9.61 2.63 14.15
C ARG A 132 -9.25 3.25 12.82
#